data_AF-A0A8B9H497-F1
#
_entry.id   AF-A0A8B9H497-F1
#
_cell.length_a   1.000
_cell.length_b   1.000
_cell.length_c   1.000
_cell.angle_alpha   90.00
_cell.angle_beta   90.00
_cell.angle_gamma   90.00
#
_symmetry.space_group_name_H-M   'P 1'
#
loop_
_entity.id
_entity.type
_entity.pdbx_description
1 polymer ?
#
loop_
_entity_poly.entity_id
_entity_poly.type
_entity_poly.pdbx_seq_one_letter_code
_entity_poly.pdbx_strand_id
1 'polypeptide(L)'
;MCLKYISKGYVYTFAEGYVIGSCIKHIPIAGRDITYFIQQLLREREVGIPPEQSLETAKAVKERYCYICPDIVKEFTKYDMDPGKWIKKYKGINAISKKEFHIDVGYERFLGPEIFFHPEVREKNFYCTSLLTDKFSIMHIPVM
;
A
#
# COMPACT_ATOMS: atom_id res chain seq x y z
N MET A 1 3.22 0.58 28.79
CA MET A 1 3.19 0.95 27.36
C MET A 1 2.40 -0.12 26.63
N CYS A 2 1.26 0.20 26.01
CA CYS A 2 0.47 -0.80 25.29
C CYS A 2 1.01 -0.95 23.87
N LEU A 3 1.32 -2.19 23.47
CA LEU A 3 1.79 -2.50 22.12
C LEU A 3 0.61 -3.06 21.32
N LYS A 4 0.44 -2.58 20.08
CA LYS A 4 -0.51 -3.12 19.12
C LYS A 4 0.26 -3.98 18.11
N TYR A 5 -0.19 -5.20 17.85
CA TYR A 5 0.42 -6.13 16.89
C TYR A 5 -0.62 -6.55 15.86
N ILE A 6 -0.23 -6.60 14.58
CA ILE A 6 -1.10 -7.01 13.48
C ILE A 6 -0.63 -8.35 12.93
N SER A 7 -1.51 -9.35 12.94
CA SER A 7 -1.24 -10.64 12.28
C SER A 7 -2.51 -11.24 11.70
N LYS A 8 -2.44 -11.69 10.44
CA LYS A 8 -3.53 -12.37 9.72
C LYS A 8 -4.90 -11.67 9.80
N GLY A 9 -4.93 -10.34 9.77
CA GLY A 9 -6.18 -9.56 9.86
C GLY A 9 -6.72 -9.42 11.28
N TYR A 10 -5.91 -9.64 12.31
CA TYR A 10 -6.27 -9.39 13.70
C TYR A 10 -5.32 -8.37 14.33
N VAL A 11 -5.86 -7.44 15.10
CA VAL A 11 -5.12 -6.52 15.96
C VAL A 11 -5.13 -7.07 17.38
N TYR A 12 -3.95 -7.33 17.92
CA TYR A 12 -3.74 -7.75 19.29
C TYR A 12 -3.22 -6.58 20.11
N THR A 13 -3.81 -6.36 21.28
CA THR A 13 -3.35 -5.34 22.23
C THR A 13 -2.62 -6.04 23.38
N PHE A 14 -1.41 -5.58 23.68
CA PHE A 14 -0.60 -6.08 24.79
C PHE A 14 -0.54 -5.05 25.91
N ALA A 15 -0.65 -5.51 27.15
CA ALA A 15 -0.27 -4.76 28.34
C ALA A 15 0.68 -5.61 29.18
N GLU A 16 1.86 -5.06 29.49
CA GLU A 16 2.86 -5.69 30.36
C GLU A 16 3.25 -7.13 29.96
N GLY A 17 3.25 -7.43 28.65
CA GLY A 17 3.59 -8.75 28.12
C GLY A 17 2.41 -9.71 27.94
N TYR A 18 1.20 -9.33 28.37
CA TYR A 18 -0.02 -10.14 28.22
C TYR A 18 -0.93 -9.62 27.10
N VAL A 19 -1.53 -10.52 26.34
CA VAL A 19 -2.55 -10.19 25.33
C VAL A 19 -3.89 -9.91 26.03
N ILE A 20 -4.45 -8.73 25.80
CA ILE A 20 -5.80 -8.40 26.25
C ILE A 20 -6.81 -8.92 25.23
N GLY A 21 -7.38 -10.10 25.51
CA GLY A 21 -8.32 -10.78 24.61
C GLY A 21 -9.57 -9.97 24.27
N SER A 22 -10.06 -9.15 25.20
CA SER A 22 -11.23 -8.28 25.00
C SER A 22 -10.99 -7.14 23.99
N CYS A 23 -9.73 -6.81 23.69
CA CYS A 23 -9.34 -5.77 22.75
C CYS A 23 -8.89 -6.31 21.39
N ILE A 24 -9.12 -7.60 21.11
CA ILE A 24 -8.81 -8.18 19.80
C ILE A 24 -9.82 -7.67 18.77
N LYS A 25 -9.34 -7.00 17.73
CA LYS A 25 -10.18 -6.52 16.60
C LYS A 25 -9.85 -7.29 15.33
N HIS A 26 -10.88 -7.79 14.64
CA HIS A 26 -10.74 -8.36 13.31
C HIS A 26 -10.82 -7.24 12.26
N ILE A 27 -9.83 -7.18 11.38
CA ILE A 27 -9.75 -6.30 10.21
C ILE A 27 -9.90 -7.20 8.99
N PRO A 28 -11.06 -7.19 8.30
CA PRO A 28 -11.31 -8.00 7.12
C PRO A 28 -10.62 -7.44 5.85
N ILE A 29 -9.47 -6.79 6.00
CA ILE A 29 -8.65 -6.28 4.88
C ILE A 29 -7.31 -6.99 4.95
N ALA A 30 -7.04 -7.84 3.98
CA ALA A 30 -5.78 -8.56 3.89
C ALA A 30 -4.80 -7.81 3.00
N GLY A 31 -3.51 -8.14 3.13
CA GLY A 31 -2.48 -7.69 2.17
C GLY A 31 -2.76 -8.08 0.72
N ARG A 32 -3.72 -8.99 0.48
CA ARG A 32 -4.25 -9.38 -0.83
C ARG A 32 -5.09 -8.26 -1.46
N ASP A 33 -6.01 -7.66 -0.72
CA ASP A 33 -6.85 -6.54 -1.20
C ASP A 33 -6.00 -5.36 -1.67
N ILE A 34 -4.97 -5.01 -0.89
CA ILE A 34 -4.01 -3.96 -1.24
C ILE A 34 -3.30 -4.30 -2.55
N THR A 35 -2.93 -5.56 -2.73
CA THR A 35 -2.24 -6.01 -3.96
C THR A 35 -3.17 -5.91 -5.17
N TYR A 36 -4.44 -6.27 -5.03
CA TYR A 36 -5.43 -6.10 -6.10
C TYR A 36 -5.71 -4.63 -6.42
N PHE A 37 -5.76 -3.76 -5.41
CA PHE A 37 -5.94 -2.33 -5.62
C PHE A 37 -4.77 -1.71 -6.39
N ILE A 38 -3.52 -2.00 -5.98
CA ILE A 38 -2.31 -1.57 -6.71
C ILE A 38 -2.31 -2.13 -8.12
N GLN A 39 -2.70 -3.40 -8.28
CA GLN A 39 -2.82 -4.02 -9.61
C GLN A 39 -3.79 -3.28 -10.52
N GLN A 40 -4.94 -2.84 -9.97
CA GLN A 40 -5.92 -2.07 -10.72
C GLN A 40 -5.37 -0.71 -11.14
N LEU A 41 -4.72 0.02 -10.23
CA LEU A 41 -4.07 1.30 -10.54
C LEU A 41 -3.00 1.16 -11.63
N LEU A 42 -2.15 0.13 -11.53
CA LEU A 42 -1.13 -0.16 -12.52
C LEU A 42 -1.72 -0.51 -13.90
N ARG A 43 -2.85 -1.23 -13.94
CA ARG A 43 -3.54 -1.56 -15.19
C ARG A 43 -4.22 -0.36 -15.85
N GLU A 44 -4.74 0.57 -15.05
CA GLU A 44 -5.37 1.80 -15.56
C GLU A 44 -4.34 2.76 -16.17
N ARG A 45 -3.07 2.73 -15.72
CA ARG A 45 -2.02 3.66 -16.15
C ARG A 45 -0.97 3.06 -17.09
N GLU A 46 -0.55 1.82 -16.86
CA GLU A 46 0.58 1.18 -17.55
C GLU A 46 0.12 0.03 -18.46
N VAL A 47 0.39 0.14 -19.77
CA VAL A 47 -0.03 -0.85 -20.78
C VAL A 47 1.02 -1.96 -20.99
N GLY A 48 2.23 -1.79 -20.46
CA GLY A 48 3.37 -2.70 -20.68
C GLY A 48 3.39 -3.95 -19.82
N ILE A 49 2.47 -4.10 -18.85
CA ILE A 49 2.50 -5.20 -17.89
C ILE A 49 1.76 -6.42 -18.48
N PRO A 50 2.43 -7.59 -18.63
CA PRO A 50 1.75 -8.79 -19.04
C PRO A 50 0.71 -9.21 -17.98
N PRO A 51 -0.52 -9.58 -18.38
CA PRO A 51 -1.61 -9.84 -17.44
C PRO A 51 -1.30 -10.99 -16.47
N GLU A 52 -0.50 -11.97 -16.91
CA GLU A 52 -0.06 -13.11 -16.11
C GLU A 52 0.86 -12.73 -14.95
N GLN A 53 1.72 -11.72 -15.12
CA GLN A 53 2.63 -11.23 -14.08
C GLN A 53 2.16 -9.94 -13.42
N SER A 54 0.96 -9.48 -13.75
CA SER A 54 0.37 -8.25 -13.20
C SER A 54 0.25 -8.31 -11.68
N LEU A 55 -0.10 -9.49 -11.13
CA LEU A 55 -0.21 -9.67 -9.67
C LEU A 55 1.16 -9.75 -8.98
N GLU A 56 2.14 -10.40 -9.60
CA GLU A 56 3.51 -10.46 -9.10
C GLU A 56 4.18 -9.08 -9.11
N THR A 57 3.95 -8.32 -10.18
CA THR A 57 4.42 -6.93 -10.30
C THR A 57 3.79 -6.05 -9.22
N ALA A 58 2.47 -6.12 -9.03
CA ALA A 58 1.79 -5.37 -7.98
C ALA A 58 2.31 -5.75 -6.57
N LYS A 59 2.60 -7.03 -6.33
CA LYS A 59 3.21 -7.48 -5.07
C LYS A 59 4.62 -6.91 -4.89
N ALA A 60 5.46 -6.95 -5.92
CA ALA A 60 6.80 -6.37 -5.87
C ALA A 60 6.77 -4.85 -5.68
N VAL A 61 5.83 -4.16 -6.33
CA VAL A 61 5.61 -2.72 -6.16
C VAL A 61 5.23 -2.41 -4.70
N LYS A 62 4.29 -3.18 -4.15
CA LYS A 62 3.85 -3.07 -2.76
C LYS A 62 5.00 -3.25 -1.77
N GLU A 63 5.80 -4.29 -1.94
CA GLU A 63 6.86 -4.63 -0.97
C GLU A 63 8.08 -3.71 -1.07
N ARG A 64 8.37 -3.16 -2.26
CA ARG A 64 9.58 -2.38 -2.50
C ARG A 64 9.39 -0.87 -2.51
N TYR A 65 8.22 -0.37 -2.89
CA TYR A 65 8.01 1.05 -3.16
C TYR A 65 6.89 1.70 -2.35
N CYS A 66 5.98 0.93 -1.77
CA CYS A 66 4.89 1.50 -0.98
C CYS A 66 5.37 1.98 0.39
N TYR A 67 4.77 3.09 0.83
CA TYR A 67 5.03 3.70 2.13
C TYR A 67 3.79 4.45 2.61
N ILE A 68 3.66 4.59 3.92
CA ILE A 68 2.58 5.38 4.53
C ILE A 68 3.04 6.83 4.61
N CYS A 69 2.23 7.73 4.07
CA CYS A 69 2.48 9.17 4.14
C CYS A 69 1.72 9.79 5.32
N PRO A 70 2.21 10.90 5.90
CA PRO A 70 1.50 11.55 6.98
C PRO A 70 0.31 12.40 6.52
N ASP A 71 0.31 12.87 5.27
CA ASP A 71 -0.69 13.78 4.68
C ASP A 71 -0.73 13.52 3.17
N ILE A 72 -1.85 12.94 2.70
CA ILE A 72 -2.03 12.50 1.31
C ILE A 72 -2.06 13.70 0.36
N VAL A 73 -2.71 14.79 0.75
CA VAL A 73 -2.90 15.98 -0.11
C VAL A 73 -1.54 16.61 -0.42
N LYS A 74 -0.68 16.73 0.60
CA LYS A 74 0.68 17.23 0.42
C LYS A 74 1.53 16.31 -0.45
N GLU A 75 1.36 14.99 -0.28
CA GLU A 75 2.10 14.02 -1.09
C GLU A 75 1.67 14.08 -2.56
N PHE A 76 0.37 14.25 -2.85
CA PHE A 76 -0.10 14.52 -4.21
C PHE A 76 0.53 15.76 -4.81
N THR A 77 0.48 16.90 -4.10
CA THR A 77 1.08 18.15 -4.58
C THR A 77 2.56 17.99 -4.90
N LYS A 78 3.29 17.23 -4.07
CA LYS A 78 4.71 16.95 -4.26
C LYS A 78 5.00 16.09 -5.49
N TYR A 79 4.14 15.12 -5.80
CA TYR A 79 4.23 14.34 -7.03
C TYR A 79 3.89 15.16 -8.27
N ASP A 80 2.92 16.08 -8.17
CA ASP A 80 2.53 16.97 -9.26
C ASP A 80 3.57 18.05 -9.54
N MET A 81 4.24 18.56 -8.51
CA MET A 81 5.31 19.55 -8.63
C MET A 81 6.59 18.97 -9.26
N ASP A 82 7.00 17.75 -8.89
CA ASP A 82 8.27 17.16 -9.32
C ASP A 82 8.12 15.68 -9.75
N PRO A 83 7.36 15.38 -10.82
CA PRO A 83 7.08 13.99 -11.22
C PRO A 83 8.36 13.21 -11.53
N GLY A 84 9.38 13.83 -12.13
CA GLY A 84 10.63 13.18 -12.49
C GLY A 84 11.48 12.69 -11.30
N LYS A 85 11.28 13.26 -10.11
CA LYS A 85 12.03 12.88 -8.89
C LYS A 85 11.31 11.78 -8.10
N TRP A 86 9.98 11.86 -8.04
CA TRP A 86 9.14 11.03 -7.19
C TRP A 86 8.63 9.76 -7.88
N ILE A 87 8.39 9.81 -9.20
CA ILE A 87 8.05 8.62 -9.99
C ILE A 87 9.29 7.72 -10.07
N LYS A 88 9.12 6.45 -9.70
CA LYS A 88 10.20 5.46 -9.72
C LYS A 88 9.96 4.47 -10.84
N LYS A 89 11.01 4.07 -11.54
CA LYS A 89 10.90 3.04 -12.59
C LYS A 89 11.11 1.67 -11.99
N TYR A 90 10.13 0.79 -12.09
CA TYR A 90 10.31 -0.63 -11.83
C TYR A 90 10.65 -1.35 -13.12
N LYS A 91 11.60 -2.29 -13.03
CA LYS A 91 12.01 -3.15 -14.14
C LYS A 91 11.60 -4.57 -13.80
N GLY A 92 10.81 -5.18 -14.68
CA GLY A 92 10.43 -6.58 -14.63
C GLY A 92 10.91 -7.32 -15.86
N ILE A 93 11.10 -8.63 -15.74
CA ILE A 93 11.39 -9.50 -16.87
C ILE A 93 10.14 -10.32 -17.15
N ASN A 94 9.69 -10.29 -18.40
CA ASN A 94 8.56 -11.10 -18.80
C ASN A 94 8.97 -12.59 -18.77
N ALA A 95 8.24 -13.41 -18.02
CA ALA A 95 8.55 -14.84 -17.88
C ALA A 95 8.46 -15.59 -19.22
N ILE A 96 7.51 -15.19 -20.08
CA ILE A 96 7.23 -15.84 -21.37
C ILE A 96 8.14 -15.28 -22.46
N SER A 97 8.11 -13.97 -22.68
CA SER A 97 8.83 -13.35 -23.80
C SER A 97 10.30 -13.09 -23.52
N LYS A 98 10.74 -13.25 -22.25
CA LYS A 98 12.09 -12.88 -21.75
C LYS A 98 12.49 -11.43 -22.00
N LYS A 99 11.56 -10.59 -22.46
CA LYS A 99 11.77 -9.16 -22.67
C LYS A 99 11.63 -8.42 -21.36
N GLU A 100 12.48 -7.43 -21.16
CA GLU A 100 12.34 -6.49 -20.07
C GLU A 100 11.14 -5.57 -20.32
N PHE A 101 10.36 -5.32 -19.28
CA PHE A 101 9.35 -4.28 -19.27
C PHE A 101 9.68 -3.27 -18.18
N HIS A 102 9.35 -2.02 -18.46
CA HIS A 102 9.51 -0.92 -17.54
C HIS A 102 8.15 -0.37 -17.20
N ILE A 103 7.94 -0.06 -15.93
CA ILE A 103 6.73 0.58 -15.44
C ILE A 103 7.08 1.74 -14.54
N ASP A 104 6.31 2.80 -14.69
CA ASP A 104 6.45 4.01 -13.89
C ASP A 104 5.56 3.90 -12.66
N VAL A 105 6.20 3.78 -11.49
CA VAL A 105 5.57 3.65 -10.19
C VAL A 105 5.36 5.02 -9.57
N GLY A 106 4.10 5.41 -9.41
CA GLY A 106 3.69 6.76 -9.03
C GLY A 106 2.91 6.83 -7.71
N TYR A 107 1.64 7.17 -7.83
CA TYR A 107 0.73 7.46 -6.72
C TYR A 107 0.34 6.21 -5.92
N GLU A 108 0.36 5.04 -6.53
CA GLU A 108 0.07 3.75 -5.90
C GLU A 108 1.01 3.43 -4.71
N ARG A 109 2.16 4.12 -4.64
CA ARG A 109 3.12 3.99 -3.53
C ARG A 109 2.52 4.39 -2.20
N PHE A 110 1.80 5.52 -2.16
CA PHE A 110 1.16 5.99 -0.94
C PHE A 110 -0.34 5.65 -0.89
N LEU A 111 -1.01 5.52 -2.03
CA LEU A 111 -2.43 5.12 -2.10
C LEU A 111 -2.66 3.65 -1.76
N GLY A 112 -1.74 2.76 -2.13
CA GLY A 112 -1.82 1.33 -1.85
C GLY A 112 -2.03 1.02 -0.37
N PRO A 113 -1.14 1.46 0.54
CA PRO A 113 -1.30 1.22 1.97
C PRO A 113 -2.44 2.04 2.62
N GLU A 114 -2.91 3.11 1.98
CA GLU A 114 -3.97 3.96 2.54
C GLU A 114 -5.34 3.27 2.58
N ILE A 115 -5.62 2.37 1.63
CA ILE A 115 -6.86 1.57 1.60
C ILE A 115 -7.01 0.67 2.85
N PHE A 116 -5.92 0.42 3.58
CA PHE A 116 -5.94 -0.30 4.85
C PHE A 116 -6.56 0.52 5.98
N PHE A 117 -6.32 1.84 5.97
CA PHE A 117 -6.84 2.77 6.98
C PHE A 117 -8.23 3.27 6.62
N HIS A 118 -8.50 3.42 5.32
CA HIS A 118 -9.76 3.92 4.79
C HIS A 118 -10.34 2.91 3.78
N PRO A 119 -11.10 1.88 4.22
CA PRO A 119 -11.74 0.93 3.30
C PRO A 119 -12.68 1.61 2.28
N GLU A 120 -13.20 2.78 2.62
CA GLU A 120 -14.07 3.63 1.78
C GLU A 120 -13.34 4.17 0.53
N VAL A 121 -12.00 4.23 0.53
CA VAL A 121 -11.18 4.64 -0.64
C VAL A 121 -11.22 3.60 -1.77
N ARG A 122 -11.77 2.40 -1.52
CA ARG A 122 -12.06 1.43 -2.59
C ARG A 122 -13.11 1.97 -3.57
N GLU A 123 -13.96 2.89 -3.14
CA GLU A 123 -14.93 3.57 -4.00
C GLU A 123 -14.33 4.89 -4.52
N LYS A 124 -14.40 5.10 -5.84
CA LYS A 124 -13.72 6.18 -6.60
C LYS A 124 -14.08 7.64 -6.19
N ASN A 125 -14.82 7.88 -5.11
CA ASN A 125 -15.53 9.15 -4.86
C ASN A 125 -15.36 9.80 -3.46
N PHE A 126 -14.26 9.58 -2.71
CA PHE A 126 -14.18 10.11 -1.34
C PHE A 126 -12.86 10.81 -0.95
N TYR A 127 -12.36 11.69 -1.79
CA TYR A 127 -11.30 12.64 -1.38
C TYR A 127 -11.88 13.86 -0.65
N CYS A 128 -12.67 13.67 0.41
CA CYS A 128 -13.00 14.73 1.37
C CYS A 128 -13.92 14.17 2.47
N THR A 129 -13.37 13.68 3.59
CA THR A 129 -13.84 14.02 4.95
C THR A 129 -13.03 13.32 6.05
N SER A 130 -12.58 14.14 7.00
CA SER A 130 -12.35 13.86 8.44
C SER A 130 -11.33 12.79 8.88
N LEU A 131 -10.16 13.31 9.29
CA LEU A 131 -9.48 13.08 10.58
C LEU A 131 -10.06 11.99 11.51
N LEU A 132 -9.20 11.07 11.99
CA LEU A 132 -8.81 10.96 13.41
C LEU A 132 -7.82 9.80 13.67
N THR A 133 -6.62 10.18 14.11
CA THR A 133 -5.83 9.55 15.19
C THR A 133 -5.77 8.02 15.28
N ASP A 134 -4.74 7.44 14.65
CA ASP A 134 -3.80 6.52 15.29
C ASP A 134 -2.65 6.24 14.32
N LYS A 135 -1.74 7.23 14.14
CA LYS A 135 -0.41 6.96 13.57
C LYS A 135 0.42 6.24 14.63
N PHE A 136 0.06 5.00 14.95
CA PHE A 136 0.85 4.15 15.82
C PHE A 136 1.58 3.12 14.98
N SER A 137 2.87 3.38 14.79
CA SER A 137 4.00 2.48 14.51
C SER A 137 3.67 1.04 14.13
N ILE A 138 3.01 0.79 13.01
CA ILE A 138 2.92 -0.56 12.44
C ILE A 138 3.05 -0.48 10.92
N MET A 139 4.25 -0.09 10.49
CA MET A 139 4.94 -0.76 9.38
C MET A 139 6.39 -0.26 9.41
N HIS A 140 7.19 -0.76 10.35
CA HIS A 140 8.61 -0.89 10.05
C HIS A 140 8.68 -1.95 8.96
N ILE A 141 8.53 -1.53 7.69
CA ILE A 141 9.09 -2.28 6.58
C ILE A 141 10.59 -2.25 6.88
N PRO A 142 11.23 -3.39 7.19
CA PRO A 142 12.67 -3.40 7.26
C PRO A 142 13.13 -3.14 5.84
N VAL A 143 13.48 -1.88 5.55
CA VAL A 143 14.52 -1.63 4.58
C VAL A 143 15.75 -2.26 5.22
N MET A 144 16.30 -3.25 4.53
CA MET A 144 17.46 -4.05 4.93
C MET A 144 18.54 -3.22 5.64
#